data_AF-A0A7C0X4P5-F1
#
_entry.id   AF-A0A7C0X4P5-F1
#
_cell.length_a   1.000
_cell.length_b   1.000
_cell.length_c   1.000
_cell.angle_alpha   90.00
_cell.angle_beta   90.00
_cell.angle_gamma   90.00
#
_symmetry.space_group_name_H-M   'P 1'
#
loop_
_entity.id
_entity.type
_entity.pdbx_description
1 polymer ?
#
loop_
_entity_poly.entity_id
_entity_poly.type
_entity_poly.pdbx_seq_one_letter_code
_entity_poly.pdbx_strand_id
1 'polypeptide(L)'
;MDEKYFKRIQISVLFIISFLGGLTHMALHTMAGESGVWVWIRDTLLPGLENPSSISIPEHATEMTGWTGEGMLIFIAFYFFAMIVPAGLSLISGKKVSRWIVAVLGTIMVAMGILDGFAHMFTRGEWGLGLSGLLIGGIADVIAVVLAYRWALIKDE
;
A
#
# COMPACT_ATOMS: atom_id res chain seq x y z
N MET A 1 -20.31 26.99 2.73
CA MET A 1 -19.07 26.25 3.07
C MET A 1 -17.95 26.90 2.28
N ASP A 2 -16.84 27.28 2.92
CA ASP A 2 -15.71 27.92 2.23
C ASP A 2 -15.10 26.94 1.21
N GLU A 3 -14.86 27.40 -0.02
CA GLU A 3 -14.24 26.62 -1.10
C GLU A 3 -12.88 26.04 -0.68
N LYS A 4 -12.11 26.78 0.14
CA LYS A 4 -10.84 26.29 0.71
C LYS A 4 -11.07 25.12 1.67
N TYR A 5 -12.17 25.13 2.42
CA TYR A 5 -12.53 24.04 3.34
C TYR A 5 -13.01 22.79 2.58
N PHE A 6 -13.82 22.96 1.53
CA PHE A 6 -14.28 21.84 0.70
C PHE A 6 -13.12 21.12 0.00
N LYS A 7 -12.14 21.86 -0.55
CA LYS A 7 -10.93 21.28 -1.17
C LYS A 7 -10.11 20.44 -0.19
N ARG A 8 -10.03 20.85 1.07
CA ARG A 8 -9.33 20.10 2.13
C ARG A 8 -10.01 18.78 2.44
N ILE A 9 -11.35 18.77 2.49
CA ILE A 9 -12.13 17.53 2.64
C ILE A 9 -11.90 16.60 1.46
N GLN A 10 -11.92 17.11 0.22
CA GLN A 10 -11.66 16.30 -0.97
C GLN A 10 -10.29 15.62 -0.92
N ILE A 11 -9.24 16.38 -0.57
CA ILE A 11 -7.88 15.84 -0.39
C ILE A 11 -7.88 14.73 0.67
N SER A 12 -8.50 14.97 1.83
CA SER A 12 -8.59 13.97 2.89
C SER A 12 -9.29 12.70 2.45
N VAL A 13 -10.44 12.83 1.79
CA VAL A 13 -11.26 11.69 1.36
C VAL A 13 -10.49 10.84 0.36
N LEU A 14 -9.76 11.46 -0.57
CA LEU A 14 -8.95 10.73 -1.52
C LEU A 14 -7.82 9.95 -0.84
N PHE A 15 -7.10 10.55 0.11
CA PHE A 15 -6.10 9.81 0.89
C PHE A 15 -6.70 8.67 1.73
N ILE A 16 -7.93 8.83 2.23
CA ILE A 16 -8.64 7.75 2.94
C ILE A 16 -9.01 6.61 1.97
N ILE A 17 -9.51 6.91 0.78
CA ILE A 17 -9.83 5.91 -0.24
C ILE A 17 -8.57 5.13 -0.61
N SER A 18 -7.47 5.83 -0.88
CA SER A 18 -6.20 5.20 -1.18
C SER A 18 -5.67 4.33 -0.04
N PHE A 19 -5.86 4.78 1.21
CA PHE A 19 -5.48 4.01 2.38
C PHE A 19 -6.24 2.68 2.45
N LEU A 20 -7.56 2.71 2.22
CA LEU A 20 -8.39 1.52 2.15
C LEU A 20 -7.98 0.60 0.98
N GLY A 21 -7.61 1.18 -0.16
CA GLY A 21 -7.06 0.43 -1.30
C GLY A 21 -5.77 -0.30 -0.95
N GLY A 22 -4.83 0.39 -0.29
CA GLY A 22 -3.58 -0.20 0.21
C GLY A 22 -3.79 -1.30 1.25
N LEU A 23 -4.71 -1.11 2.20
CA LEU A 23 -5.08 -2.18 3.15
C LEU A 23 -5.65 -3.41 2.44
N THR A 24 -6.48 -3.20 1.42
CA THR A 24 -7.06 -4.30 0.63
C THR A 24 -5.97 -5.05 -0.13
N HIS A 25 -5.01 -4.33 -0.73
CA HIS A 25 -3.87 -4.92 -1.41
C HIS A 25 -2.98 -5.74 -0.46
N MET A 26 -2.64 -5.20 0.71
CA MET A 26 -1.87 -5.92 1.74
C MET A 26 -2.63 -7.15 2.26
N ALA A 27 -3.95 -7.07 2.45
CA ALA A 27 -4.76 -8.22 2.84
C ALA A 27 -4.77 -9.32 1.77
N LEU A 28 -4.80 -8.94 0.48
CA LEU A 28 -4.70 -9.90 -0.64
C LEU A 28 -3.33 -10.61 -0.64
N HIS A 29 -2.25 -9.92 -0.33
CA HIS A 29 -0.92 -10.53 -0.15
C HIS A 29 -0.90 -11.55 0.98
N THR A 30 -1.45 -11.19 2.14
CA THR A 30 -1.53 -12.12 3.28
C THR A 30 -2.37 -13.35 2.93
N MET A 31 -3.52 -13.17 2.28
CA MET A 31 -4.39 -14.29 1.88
C MET A 31 -3.76 -15.17 0.79
N ALA A 32 -3.06 -14.57 -0.18
CA ALA A 32 -2.33 -15.30 -1.22
C ALA A 32 -1.17 -16.11 -0.61
N GLY A 33 -0.40 -15.50 0.29
CA GLY A 33 0.66 -16.16 1.04
C GLY A 33 0.15 -17.32 1.90
N GLU A 34 -0.94 -17.12 2.64
CA GLU A 34 -1.58 -18.18 3.43
C GLU A 34 -2.09 -19.32 2.55
N SER A 35 -2.67 -19.02 1.39
CA SER A 35 -3.10 -20.07 0.44
C SER A 35 -1.91 -20.90 -0.08
N GLY A 36 -0.74 -20.27 -0.27
CA GLY A 36 0.50 -20.94 -0.64
C GLY A 36 0.99 -21.91 0.44
N VAL A 37 0.84 -21.54 1.72
CA VAL A 37 1.18 -22.40 2.87
C VAL A 37 0.28 -23.64 2.87
N TRP A 38 -1.03 -23.48 2.69
CA TRP A 38 -1.96 -24.62 2.65
C TRP A 38 -1.71 -25.55 1.45
N VAL A 39 -1.39 -24.98 0.28
CA VAL A 39 -1.00 -25.75 -0.90
C VAL A 39 0.29 -26.54 -0.63
N TRP A 40 1.29 -25.93 -0.01
CA TRP A 40 2.52 -26.63 0.37
C TRP A 40 2.28 -27.75 1.39
N ILE A 41 1.47 -27.50 2.43
CA ILE A 41 1.10 -28.52 3.41
C ILE A 41 0.45 -29.71 2.71
N ARG A 42 -0.48 -29.45 1.78
CA ARG A 42 -1.19 -30.48 1.01
C ARG A 42 -0.29 -31.25 0.05
N ASP A 43 0.54 -30.55 -0.72
CA ASP A 43 1.24 -31.13 -1.87
C ASP A 43 2.64 -31.64 -1.52
N THR A 44 3.21 -31.23 -0.38
CA THR A 44 4.58 -31.57 0.02
C THR A 44 4.67 -32.15 1.42
N LEU A 45 4.07 -31.51 2.43
CA LEU A 45 4.21 -31.97 3.82
C LEU A 45 3.44 -33.27 4.06
N LEU A 46 2.15 -33.33 3.71
CA LEU A 46 1.30 -34.50 3.94
C LEU A 46 1.80 -35.76 3.20
N PRO A 47 2.16 -35.73 1.90
CA PRO A 47 2.75 -36.87 1.21
C PRO A 47 4.15 -37.23 1.74
N GLY A 48 4.90 -36.23 2.23
CA GLY A 48 6.23 -36.43 2.81
C GLY A 48 6.22 -37.10 4.18
N LEU A 49 5.09 -37.04 4.92
CA LEU A 49 4.92 -37.83 6.15
C LEU A 49 4.91 -39.34 5.88
N GLU A 50 4.51 -39.76 4.68
CA GLU A 50 4.54 -41.17 4.25
C GLU A 50 5.89 -41.57 3.66
N ASN A 51 6.64 -40.62 3.09
CA ASN A 51 7.97 -40.87 2.53
C ASN A 51 8.93 -39.69 2.81
N PRO A 52 9.68 -39.70 3.92
CA PRO A 52 10.42 -38.53 4.41
C PRO A 52 11.45 -37.94 3.43
N SER A 53 11.96 -38.74 2.48
CA SER A 53 12.88 -38.28 1.44
C SER A 53 12.25 -37.41 0.35
N SER A 54 10.91 -37.30 0.29
CA SER A 54 10.20 -36.42 -0.66
C SER A 54 9.90 -35.02 -0.10
N ILE A 55 10.20 -34.77 1.18
CA ILE A 55 10.05 -33.44 1.78
C ILE A 55 11.16 -32.54 1.26
N SER A 56 10.88 -31.76 0.22
CA SER A 56 11.67 -30.59 -0.13
C SER A 56 11.09 -29.36 0.56
N ILE A 57 11.91 -28.59 1.27
CA ILE A 57 11.54 -27.23 1.65
C ILE A 57 11.40 -26.44 0.32
N PRO A 58 10.24 -25.85 0.01
CA PRO A 58 10.08 -25.06 -1.20
C PRO A 58 11.06 -23.88 -1.13
N GLU A 59 11.67 -23.54 -2.25
CA GLU A 59 12.44 -22.28 -2.39
C GLU A 59 11.62 -21.06 -1.89
N HIS A 60 10.29 -21.12 -2.04
CA HIS A 60 9.33 -20.10 -1.60
C HIS A 60 9.07 -20.04 -0.08
N ALA A 61 9.47 -21.05 0.71
CA ALA A 61 9.32 -21.00 2.16
C ALA A 61 10.22 -19.92 2.78
N THR A 62 11.39 -19.68 2.18
CA THR A 62 12.29 -18.57 2.52
C THR A 62 11.68 -17.21 2.16
N GLU A 63 10.96 -17.12 1.05
CA GLU A 63 10.22 -15.91 0.64
C GLU A 63 9.09 -15.60 1.64
N MET A 64 8.39 -16.60 2.17
CA MET A 64 7.36 -16.44 3.21
C MET A 64 7.92 -15.93 4.55
N THR A 65 9.16 -16.28 4.90
CA THR A 65 9.78 -15.83 6.16
C THR A 65 10.27 -14.37 6.11
N GLY A 66 10.59 -13.84 4.94
CA GLY A 66 10.99 -12.44 4.78
C GLY A 66 9.85 -11.45 5.04
N TRP A 67 8.61 -11.88 4.81
CA TRP A 67 7.40 -11.05 4.97
C TRP A 67 6.76 -11.17 6.35
N THR A 68 7.12 -12.15 7.18
CA THR A 68 6.44 -12.40 8.48
C THR A 68 7.19 -11.81 9.69
N GLY A 69 8.26 -11.04 9.48
CA GLY A 69 9.12 -10.48 10.55
C GLY A 69 8.86 -9.00 10.91
N GLU A 70 9.75 -8.45 11.76
CA GLU A 70 9.71 -7.05 12.23
C GLU A 70 9.70 -6.01 11.09
N GLY A 71 10.31 -6.33 9.94
CA GLY A 71 10.34 -5.47 8.76
C GLY A 71 8.95 -5.19 8.18
N MET A 72 8.03 -6.17 8.20
CA MET A 72 6.66 -5.97 7.71
C MET A 72 5.85 -5.08 8.67
N LEU A 73 6.04 -5.22 9.99
CA LEU A 73 5.39 -4.34 10.97
C LEU A 73 5.85 -2.90 10.82
N ILE A 74 7.16 -2.67 10.59
CA ILE A 74 7.72 -1.34 10.32
C ILE A 74 7.16 -0.78 9.01
N PHE A 75 7.09 -1.59 7.96
CA PHE A 75 6.53 -1.18 6.67
C PHE A 75 5.04 -0.83 6.77
N ILE A 76 4.24 -1.66 7.43
CA ILE A 76 2.81 -1.41 7.69
C ILE A 76 2.65 -0.13 8.53
N ALA A 77 3.43 0.03 9.60
CA ALA A 77 3.37 1.23 10.43
C ALA A 77 3.73 2.48 9.62
N PHE A 78 4.82 2.42 8.85
CA PHE A 78 5.24 3.51 7.97
C PHE A 78 4.15 3.85 6.94
N TYR A 79 3.59 2.87 6.26
CA TYR A 79 2.51 3.04 5.29
C TYR A 79 1.26 3.65 5.94
N PHE A 80 0.89 3.16 7.12
CA PHE A 80 -0.23 3.68 7.91
C PHE A 80 -0.02 5.15 8.28
N PHE A 81 1.15 5.51 8.81
CA PHE A 81 1.49 6.89 9.15
C PHE A 81 1.53 7.78 7.91
N ALA A 82 2.15 7.31 6.82
CA ALA A 82 2.30 8.07 5.59
C ALA A 82 0.96 8.36 4.89
N MET A 83 -0.10 7.58 5.17
CA MET A 83 -1.44 7.79 4.62
C MET A 83 -2.38 8.55 5.57
N ILE A 84 -2.35 8.25 6.86
CA ILE A 84 -3.24 8.90 7.84
C ILE A 84 -2.81 10.34 8.16
N VAL A 85 -1.50 10.63 8.09
CA VAL A 85 -0.97 11.97 8.34
C VAL A 85 -1.44 12.96 7.27
N PRO A 86 -1.35 12.67 5.96
CA PRO A 86 -1.94 13.53 4.92
C PRO A 86 -3.44 13.76 5.11
N ALA A 87 -4.20 12.69 5.36
CA ALA A 87 -5.64 12.77 5.58
C ALA A 87 -5.96 13.67 6.79
N GLY A 88 -5.40 13.36 7.96
CA GLY A 88 -5.63 14.11 9.20
C GLY A 88 -5.16 15.56 9.12
N LEU A 89 -3.93 15.81 8.64
CA LEU A 89 -3.39 17.17 8.51
C LEU A 89 -4.23 18.05 7.59
N SER A 90 -4.74 17.49 6.49
CA SER A 90 -5.61 18.24 5.58
C SER A 90 -6.90 18.71 6.27
N LEU A 91 -7.45 17.94 7.21
CA LEU A 91 -8.66 18.29 7.97
C LEU A 91 -8.39 19.26 9.13
N ILE A 92 -7.28 19.11 9.86
CA ILE A 92 -7.05 19.85 11.11
C ILE A 92 -6.25 21.13 10.94
N SER A 93 -5.45 21.26 9.88
CA SER A 93 -4.54 22.40 9.71
C SER A 93 -4.68 23.06 8.33
N GLY A 94 -4.83 24.39 8.34
CA GLY A 94 -4.70 25.24 7.16
C GLY A 94 -3.30 25.80 6.96
N LYS A 95 -2.33 25.53 7.85
CA LYS A 95 -0.99 26.15 7.81
C LYS A 95 -0.21 25.70 6.58
N LYS A 96 0.50 26.62 5.92
CA LYS A 96 1.32 26.34 4.73
C LYS A 96 2.27 25.15 4.89
N VAL A 97 2.96 25.05 6.03
CA VAL A 97 3.84 23.90 6.32
C VAL A 97 3.07 22.58 6.30
N SER A 98 1.88 22.53 6.90
CA SER A 98 1.02 21.33 6.87
C SER A 98 0.59 20.97 5.44
N ARG A 99 0.30 21.96 4.60
CA ARG A 99 -0.06 21.73 3.19
C ARG A 99 1.09 21.04 2.43
N TRP A 100 2.32 21.50 2.66
CA TRP A 100 3.52 20.91 2.06
C TRP A 100 3.81 19.51 2.59
N ILE A 101 3.62 19.25 3.89
CA ILE A 101 3.75 17.90 4.45
C ILE A 101 2.77 16.94 3.76
N VAL A 102 1.50 17.34 3.60
CA VAL A 102 0.47 16.55 2.92
C VAL A 102 0.88 16.25 1.46
N ALA A 103 1.37 17.24 0.72
CA ALA A 103 1.80 17.07 -0.67
C ALA A 103 3.03 16.15 -0.81
N VAL A 104 4.05 16.33 0.03
CA VAL A 104 5.29 15.55 -0.02
C VAL A 104 5.03 14.10 0.37
N LEU A 105 4.34 13.86 1.49
CA LEU A 105 4.01 12.50 1.92
C LEU A 105 3.14 11.77 0.90
N GLY A 106 2.13 12.45 0.34
CA GLY A 106 1.33 11.88 -0.73
C GLY A 106 2.15 11.51 -1.97
N THR A 107 3.13 12.34 -2.34
CA THR A 107 4.01 12.06 -3.49
C THR A 107 4.85 10.81 -3.25
N ILE A 108 5.39 10.66 -2.05
CA ILE A 108 6.14 9.47 -1.66
C ILE A 108 5.24 8.23 -1.76
N MET A 109 3.99 8.32 -1.30
CA MET A 109 3.01 7.22 -1.38
C MET A 109 2.67 6.84 -2.82
N VAL A 110 2.37 7.81 -3.69
CA VAL A 110 2.18 7.57 -5.13
C VAL A 110 3.39 6.85 -5.73
N ALA A 111 4.60 7.35 -5.45
CA ALA A 111 5.82 6.76 -5.99
C ALA A 111 6.02 5.32 -5.52
N MET A 112 5.81 5.05 -4.23
CA MET A 112 5.90 3.71 -3.67
C MET A 112 4.86 2.76 -4.27
N GLY A 113 3.60 3.19 -4.40
CA GLY A 113 2.53 2.38 -5.00
C GLY A 113 2.77 2.10 -6.50
N ILE A 114 3.35 3.04 -7.23
CA ILE A 114 3.76 2.82 -8.62
C ILE A 114 4.90 1.80 -8.69
N LEU A 115 5.93 1.95 -7.86
CA LEU A 115 7.06 1.02 -7.81
C LEU A 115 6.62 -0.40 -7.45
N ASP A 116 5.73 -0.52 -6.46
CA ASP A 116 5.13 -1.78 -6.04
C ASP A 116 4.31 -2.44 -7.16
N GLY A 117 3.43 -1.68 -7.82
CA GLY A 117 2.67 -2.16 -8.96
C GLY A 117 3.55 -2.64 -10.11
N PHE A 118 4.64 -1.91 -10.41
CA PHE A 118 5.64 -2.36 -11.38
C PHE A 118 6.38 -3.61 -10.93
N ALA A 119 6.80 -3.71 -9.67
CA ALA A 119 7.47 -4.88 -9.13
C ALA A 119 6.63 -6.15 -9.36
N HIS A 120 5.34 -6.10 -9.03
CA HIS A 120 4.40 -7.21 -9.28
C HIS A 120 4.20 -7.53 -10.77
N MET A 121 4.21 -6.53 -11.66
CA MET A 121 4.17 -6.80 -13.10
C MET A 121 5.45 -7.45 -13.63
N PHE A 122 6.59 -7.30 -12.96
CA PHE A 122 7.81 -8.00 -13.34
C PHE A 122 7.98 -9.36 -12.64
N THR A 123 7.16 -9.65 -11.63
CA THR A 123 7.08 -10.96 -10.99
C THR A 123 6.21 -11.92 -11.80
N ARG A 124 6.72 -13.13 -12.05
CA ARG A 124 6.03 -14.14 -12.86
C ARG A 124 4.76 -14.61 -12.15
N GLY A 125 3.61 -14.43 -12.80
CA GLY A 125 2.30 -14.86 -12.28
C GLY A 125 1.53 -13.80 -11.50
N GLU A 126 2.13 -12.62 -11.23
CA GLU A 126 1.53 -11.56 -10.42
C GLU A 126 1.04 -10.35 -11.24
N TRP A 127 1.03 -10.47 -12.56
CA TRP A 127 0.67 -9.38 -13.48
C TRP A 127 -0.67 -8.72 -13.17
N GLY A 128 -1.69 -9.53 -12.86
CA GLY A 128 -3.02 -9.02 -12.51
C GLY A 128 -3.04 -8.26 -11.18
N LEU A 129 -2.21 -8.68 -10.21
CA LEU A 129 -2.07 -8.02 -8.93
C LEU A 129 -1.32 -6.67 -9.07
N GLY A 130 -0.26 -6.62 -9.87
CA GLY A 130 0.42 -5.37 -10.19
C GLY A 130 -0.47 -4.36 -10.94
N LEU A 131 -1.20 -4.82 -11.96
CA LEU A 131 -2.10 -3.95 -12.71
C LEU A 131 -3.27 -3.44 -11.85
N SER A 132 -3.86 -4.30 -11.03
CA SER A 132 -4.95 -3.90 -10.14
C SER A 132 -4.49 -2.93 -9.05
N GLY A 133 -3.28 -3.10 -8.50
CA GLY A 133 -2.67 -2.15 -7.57
C GLY A 133 -2.52 -0.74 -8.16
N LEU A 134 -2.01 -0.66 -9.39
CA LEU A 134 -1.88 0.62 -10.13
C LEU A 134 -3.23 1.29 -10.40
N LEU A 135 -4.29 0.52 -10.68
CA LEU A 135 -5.60 1.05 -11.02
C LEU A 135 -6.44 1.45 -9.79
N ILE A 136 -6.45 0.64 -8.74
CA ILE A 136 -7.31 0.84 -7.57
C ILE A 136 -6.71 1.87 -6.59
N GLY A 137 -5.39 1.84 -6.37
CA GLY A 137 -4.70 2.82 -5.51
C GLY A 137 -4.16 4.02 -6.28
N GLY A 138 -3.48 3.77 -7.41
CA GLY A 138 -2.68 4.79 -8.09
C GLY A 138 -3.47 6.00 -8.61
N ILE A 139 -4.67 5.80 -9.17
CA ILE A 139 -5.45 6.92 -9.74
C ILE A 139 -5.94 7.87 -8.64
N ALA A 140 -6.50 7.33 -7.55
CA ALA A 140 -6.96 8.12 -6.42
C ALA A 140 -5.80 8.88 -5.77
N ASP A 141 -4.66 8.21 -5.59
CA ASP A 141 -3.45 8.81 -5.01
C ASP A 141 -2.88 9.94 -5.87
N VAL A 142 -2.79 9.75 -7.19
CA VAL A 142 -2.30 10.80 -8.10
C VAL A 142 -3.21 12.03 -8.03
N ILE A 143 -4.53 11.84 -8.02
CA ILE A 143 -5.48 12.94 -7.90
C ILE A 143 -5.33 13.64 -6.54
N ALA A 144 -5.20 12.87 -5.44
CA ALA A 144 -4.99 13.41 -4.09
C ALA A 144 -3.75 14.31 -4.04
N VAL A 145 -2.64 13.85 -4.61
CA VAL A 145 -1.36 14.57 -4.65
C VAL A 145 -1.45 15.83 -5.50
N VAL A 146 -2.08 15.77 -6.67
CA VAL A 146 -2.27 16.96 -7.51
C VAL A 146 -3.08 18.03 -6.77
N LEU A 147 -4.14 17.64 -6.07
CA LEU A 147 -4.94 18.56 -5.27
C LEU A 147 -4.17 19.09 -4.05
N ALA A 148 -3.38 18.23 -3.38
CA ALA A 148 -2.53 18.63 -2.27
C ALA A 148 -1.46 19.65 -2.69
N TYR A 149 -0.80 19.45 -3.83
CA TYR A 149 0.14 20.42 -4.39
C TYR A 149 -0.52 21.76 -4.71
N ARG A 150 -1.68 21.72 -5.38
CA ARG A 150 -2.44 22.94 -5.69
C ARG A 150 -2.81 23.70 -4.42
N TRP A 151 -3.20 22.99 -3.36
CA TRP A 151 -3.49 23.57 -2.06
C TRP A 151 -2.24 24.14 -1.37
N ALA A 152 -1.09 23.47 -1.47
CA ALA A 152 0.18 23.93 -0.91
C ALA A 152 0.72 25.22 -1.56
N LEU A 153 0.35 25.46 -2.82
CA LEU A 153 0.74 26.65 -3.58
C LEU A 153 -0.13 27.88 -3.31
N ILE A 154 -1.28 27.74 -2.64
CA ILE A 154 -2.13 28.89 -2.26
C ILE A 154 -1.32 29.79 -1.33
N LYS A 155 -1.22 31.08 -1.69
CA LYS A 155 -0.58 32.10 -0.85
C LYS A 155 -1.37 32.23 0.46
N ASP A 156 -0.65 32.36 1.57
CA ASP A 156 -1.29 32.72 2.83
C ASP A 156 -1.76 34.17 2.69
N GLU A 157 -3.07 34.38 2.79
CA GLU A 157 -3.68 35.70 2.98
C GLU A 157 -3.43 36.18 4.41
#